data_AF-V4S8R7-F1
#
_entry.id   AF-V4S8R7-F1
#
_cell.length_a   1.000
_cell.length_b   1.000
_cell.length_c   1.000
_cell.angle_alpha   90.00
_cell.angle_beta   90.00
_cell.angle_gamma   90.00
#
_symmetry.space_group_name_H-M   'P 1'
#
loop_
_entity.id
_entity.type
_entity.pdbx_description
1 polymer ?
#
loop_
_entity_poly.entity_id
_entity_poly.type
_entity_poly.pdbx_seq_one_letter_code
_entity_poly.pdbx_strand_id
1 'polypeptide(L)'
;MGEGLAITIASPLMAVAMGIMLRSPPLVIGFIIWCIVGGAYSIDLPPLLRWKGNPLMAAVTIISMNGLLLLFPFFIHFQKIVLGNPVSFTKPVLFTAAYMVIWNAAIAFVKDIPDVEGDKAFGLRTLPIIIGKEKVFSIAVNMMLMAYGGAVLVGAFSPSVLCKLVTMIGHSALAFVLWRQAKTIDLSDNKSVQSFYLFIWKLYYVEFLFVHFLR
;
A
#
# COMPACT_ATOMS: atom_id res chain seq x y z
N MET A 1 22.10 -12.73 16.93
CA MET A 1 22.62 -12.13 15.67
C MET A 1 22.53 -13.07 14.47
N GLY A 2 22.88 -14.36 14.60
CA GLY A 2 22.87 -15.30 13.46
C GLY A 2 21.50 -15.52 12.80
N GLU A 3 20.42 -15.63 13.58
CA GLU A 3 19.07 -15.90 13.06
C GLU A 3 18.51 -14.76 12.20
N GLY A 4 18.62 -13.50 12.67
CA GLY A 4 18.16 -12.35 11.91
C GLY A 4 18.90 -12.16 10.58
N LEU A 5 20.21 -12.42 10.57
CA LEU A 5 21.01 -12.41 9.34
C LEU A 5 20.59 -13.53 8.40
N ALA A 6 20.38 -14.74 8.92
CA ALA A 6 19.92 -15.88 8.15
C ALA A 6 18.57 -15.61 7.49
N ILE A 7 17.58 -15.05 8.22
CA ILE A 7 16.27 -14.68 7.68
C ILE A 7 16.41 -13.61 6.58
N THR A 8 17.24 -12.60 6.82
CA THR A 8 17.46 -11.47 5.88
C THR A 8 18.09 -11.93 4.57
N ILE A 9 18.92 -12.98 4.59
CA ILE A 9 19.52 -13.54 3.38
C ILE A 9 18.59 -14.58 2.74
N ALA A 10 18.04 -15.50 3.53
CA ALA A 10 17.26 -16.62 3.04
C ALA A 10 15.94 -16.17 2.39
N SER A 11 15.23 -15.19 2.98
CA SER A 11 13.90 -14.79 2.48
C SER A 11 13.95 -14.20 1.06
N PRO A 12 14.83 -13.23 0.75
CA PRO A 12 15.08 -12.77 -0.62
C PRO A 12 15.45 -13.88 -1.60
N LEU A 13 16.38 -14.76 -1.21
CA LEU A 13 16.85 -15.84 -2.07
C LEU A 13 15.73 -16.82 -2.39
N MET A 14 14.92 -17.19 -1.39
CA MET A 14 13.74 -18.03 -1.59
C MET A 14 12.71 -17.37 -2.50
N ALA A 15 12.44 -16.07 -2.33
CA ALA A 15 11.50 -15.36 -3.20
C ALA A 15 11.97 -15.36 -4.67
N VAL A 16 13.24 -15.04 -4.92
CA VAL A 16 13.82 -15.08 -6.26
C VAL A 16 13.82 -16.50 -6.83
N ALA A 17 14.21 -17.50 -6.02
CA ALA A 17 14.19 -18.90 -6.42
C ALA A 17 12.77 -19.36 -6.81
N MET A 18 11.74 -18.96 -6.05
CA MET A 18 10.34 -19.22 -6.41
C MET A 18 9.97 -18.60 -7.75
N GLY A 19 10.37 -17.34 -8.01
CA GLY A 19 10.14 -16.70 -9.31
C GLY A 19 10.76 -17.47 -10.48
N ILE A 20 11.97 -18.02 -10.28
CA ILE A 20 12.68 -18.85 -11.26
C ILE A 20 11.97 -20.20 -11.45
N MET A 21 11.58 -20.87 -10.36
CA MET A 21 10.86 -22.16 -10.40
C MET A 21 9.53 -22.03 -11.14
N LEU A 22 8.81 -20.92 -10.95
CA LEU A 22 7.58 -20.58 -11.66
C LEU A 22 7.82 -20.13 -13.11
N ARG A 23 9.08 -20.09 -13.57
CA ARG A 23 9.50 -19.64 -14.91
C ARG A 23 8.92 -18.27 -15.26
N SER A 24 8.91 -17.37 -14.27
CA SER A 24 8.25 -16.08 -14.36
C SER A 24 9.24 -14.91 -14.27
N PRO A 25 9.77 -14.42 -15.41
CA PRO A 25 10.58 -13.21 -15.45
C PRO A 25 9.97 -12.00 -14.70
N PRO A 26 8.66 -11.68 -14.80
CA PRO A 26 8.12 -10.54 -14.08
C PRO A 26 8.20 -10.71 -12.55
N LEU A 27 7.99 -11.91 -12.02
CA LEU A 27 8.13 -12.16 -10.58
C LEU A 27 9.59 -12.07 -10.13
N VAL A 28 10.52 -12.66 -10.89
CA VAL A 28 11.96 -12.58 -10.59
C VAL A 28 12.43 -11.12 -10.52
N ILE A 29 12.09 -10.32 -11.54
CA ILE A 29 12.42 -8.90 -11.57
C ILE A 29 11.74 -8.17 -10.41
N GLY A 30 10.46 -8.45 -10.16
CA GLY A 30 9.70 -7.86 -9.05
C GLY A 30 10.35 -8.11 -7.69
N PHE A 31 10.78 -9.34 -7.41
CA PHE A 31 11.46 -9.69 -6.17
C PHE A 31 12.84 -9.05 -6.05
N ILE A 32 13.63 -8.98 -7.14
CA ILE A 32 14.92 -8.29 -7.12
C ILE A 32 14.73 -6.80 -6.78
N ILE A 33 13.77 -6.13 -7.42
CA ILE A 33 13.46 -4.72 -7.12
C ILE A 33 12.98 -4.59 -5.68
N TRP A 34 12.16 -5.51 -5.18
CA TRP A 34 11.71 -5.52 -3.78
C TRP A 34 12.91 -5.56 -2.82
N CYS A 35 13.89 -6.43 -3.08
CA CYS A 35 15.12 -6.52 -2.29
C CYS A 35 15.94 -5.23 -2.33
N ILE A 36 16.09 -4.62 -3.51
CA ILE A 36 16.81 -3.35 -3.67
C ILE A 36 16.13 -2.22 -2.88
N VAL A 37 14.81 -2.06 -3.05
CA VAL A 37 14.04 -1.01 -2.36
C VAL A 37 14.02 -1.25 -0.86
N GLY A 38 13.93 -2.50 -0.41
CA GLY A 38 13.96 -2.86 1.01
C GLY A 38 15.32 -2.63 1.66
N GLY A 39 16.38 -2.94 0.92
CA GLY A 39 17.76 -2.61 1.28
C GLY A 39 17.95 -1.10 1.38
N ALA A 40 17.53 -0.34 0.37
CA ALA A 40 17.60 1.12 0.37
C ALA A 40 16.81 1.75 1.53
N TYR A 41 15.71 1.14 1.94
CA TYR A 41 14.93 1.57 3.11
C TYR A 41 15.67 1.38 4.43
N SER A 42 16.41 0.28 4.59
CA SER A 42 16.84 -0.19 5.90
C SER A 42 18.34 -0.08 6.18
N ILE A 43 19.19 -0.22 5.15
CA ILE A 43 20.66 -0.27 5.31
C ILE A 43 21.18 1.08 5.79
N ASP A 44 22.00 1.04 6.84
CA ASP A 44 22.59 2.22 7.47
C ASP A 44 23.80 2.76 6.70
N LEU A 45 23.55 3.37 5.53
CA LEU A 45 24.58 4.01 4.73
C LEU A 45 24.10 5.36 4.16
N PRO A 46 24.07 6.43 4.98
CA PRO A 46 23.71 7.78 4.54
C PRO A 46 24.75 8.36 3.55
N PRO A 47 24.36 9.24 2.60
CA PRO A 47 23.01 9.76 2.33
C PRO A 47 22.20 8.95 1.31
N LEU A 48 22.78 7.89 0.74
CA LEU A 48 22.19 7.16 -0.39
C LEU A 48 21.10 6.15 0.06
N LEU A 49 21.29 5.51 1.21
CA LEU A 49 20.37 4.51 1.77
C LEU A 49 19.69 5.05 3.06
N ARG A 50 19.06 4.17 3.84
CA ARG A 50 18.27 4.48 5.04
C ARG A 50 17.07 5.39 4.77
N TRP A 51 16.33 5.10 3.71
CA TRP A 51 15.17 5.90 3.28
C TRP A 51 14.08 6.07 4.35
N LYS A 52 14.01 5.18 5.35
CA LYS A 52 13.11 5.33 6.50
C LYS A 52 13.26 6.66 7.25
N GLY A 53 14.44 7.29 7.19
CA GLY A 53 14.68 8.59 7.83
C GLY A 53 14.16 9.80 7.06
N ASN A 54 13.72 9.63 5.81
CA ASN A 54 13.15 10.68 4.97
C ASN A 54 11.68 10.35 4.66
N PRO A 55 10.70 11.19 5.05
CA PRO A 55 9.29 10.87 4.87
C PRO A 55 8.87 10.66 3.41
N LEU A 56 9.48 11.40 2.46
CA LEU A 56 9.18 11.20 1.04
C LEU A 56 9.66 9.83 0.59
N MET A 57 10.88 9.45 0.95
CA MET A 57 11.45 8.18 0.53
C MET A 57 10.77 6.99 1.22
N ALA A 58 10.33 7.15 2.47
CA ALA A 58 9.51 6.16 3.17
C ALA A 58 8.14 5.94 2.47
N ALA A 59 7.50 7.01 1.99
CA ALA A 59 6.28 6.89 1.20
C ALA A 59 6.54 6.21 -0.15
N VAL A 60 7.63 6.57 -0.84
CA VAL A 60 8.06 5.93 -2.10
C VAL A 60 8.26 4.43 -1.89
N THR A 61 8.89 4.01 -0.78
CA THR A 61 9.08 2.58 -0.46
C THR A 61 7.74 1.85 -0.35
N ILE A 62 6.80 2.38 0.43
CA ILE A 62 5.50 1.71 0.66
C ILE A 62 4.69 1.64 -0.63
N ILE A 63 4.62 2.74 -1.39
CA ILE A 63 3.93 2.78 -2.69
C ILE A 63 4.56 1.78 -3.66
N SER A 64 5.89 1.75 -3.74
CA SER A 64 6.59 0.85 -4.66
C SER A 64 6.37 -0.61 -4.29
N MET A 65 6.54 -0.98 -3.01
CA MET A 65 6.40 -2.37 -2.56
C MET A 65 4.97 -2.86 -2.60
N ASN A 66 4.04 -2.14 -1.98
CA ASN A 66 2.68 -2.62 -1.77
C ASN A 66 1.71 -2.16 -2.87
N GLY A 67 1.97 -1.02 -3.51
CA GLY A 67 1.10 -0.48 -4.57
C GLY A 67 1.47 -0.97 -5.97
N LEU A 68 2.76 -1.07 -6.29
CA LEU A 68 3.24 -1.39 -7.64
C LEU A 68 3.75 -2.83 -7.77
N LEU A 69 4.71 -3.24 -6.93
CA LEU A 69 5.37 -4.54 -7.02
C LEU A 69 4.45 -5.70 -6.63
N LEU A 70 3.48 -5.47 -5.74
CA LEU A 70 2.46 -6.45 -5.43
C LEU A 70 1.44 -6.62 -6.57
N LEU A 71 1.23 -5.59 -7.38
CA LEU A 71 0.22 -5.59 -8.43
C LEU A 71 0.76 -6.08 -9.78
N PHE A 72 1.75 -5.38 -10.34
CA PHE A 72 2.13 -5.55 -11.74
C PHE A 72 2.87 -6.87 -12.02
N PRO A 73 3.93 -7.24 -11.28
CA PRO A 73 4.59 -8.54 -11.44
C PRO A 73 3.62 -9.73 -11.40
N PHE A 74 2.69 -9.72 -10.43
CA PHE A 74 1.71 -10.79 -10.27
C PHE A 74 0.67 -10.77 -11.38
N PHE A 75 0.14 -9.61 -11.75
CA PHE A 75 -0.78 -9.48 -12.88
C PHE A 75 -0.17 -10.02 -14.18
N ILE A 76 1.07 -9.63 -14.50
CA ILE A 76 1.76 -10.08 -15.71
C ILE A 76 2.03 -11.59 -15.65
N HIS A 77 2.44 -12.11 -14.48
CA HIS A 77 2.64 -13.55 -14.28
C HIS A 77 1.36 -14.34 -14.55
N PHE A 78 0.24 -13.94 -13.93
CA PHE A 78 -1.03 -14.63 -14.12
C PHE A 78 -1.51 -14.56 -15.57
N GLN A 79 -1.45 -13.39 -16.20
CA GLN A 79 -1.88 -13.25 -17.59
C GLN A 79 -1.02 -14.09 -18.54
N LYS A 80 0.30 -13.91 -18.51
CA LYS A 80 1.20 -14.49 -19.51
C LYS A 80 1.55 -15.96 -19.23
N ILE A 81 1.83 -16.30 -17.98
CA ILE A 81 2.42 -17.61 -17.62
C ILE A 81 1.33 -18.59 -17.18
N VAL A 82 0.37 -18.15 -16.39
CA VAL A 82 -0.68 -19.04 -15.85
C VAL A 82 -1.82 -19.22 -16.86
N LEU A 83 -2.33 -18.12 -17.41
CA LEU A 83 -3.49 -18.12 -18.31
C LEU A 83 -3.12 -18.20 -19.80
N GLY A 84 -1.87 -17.89 -20.16
CA GLY A 84 -1.43 -17.85 -21.56
C GLY A 84 -2.02 -16.70 -22.38
N ASN A 85 -2.59 -15.69 -21.73
CA ASN A 85 -3.20 -14.53 -22.36
C ASN A 85 -2.19 -13.44 -22.69
N PRO A 86 -2.45 -12.61 -23.72
CA PRO A 86 -1.69 -11.38 -23.92
C PRO A 86 -1.89 -10.43 -22.74
N VAL A 87 -0.80 -9.77 -22.33
CA VAL A 87 -0.84 -8.76 -21.27
C VAL A 87 -1.47 -7.49 -21.83
N SER A 88 -2.60 -7.09 -21.27
CA SER A 88 -3.29 -5.84 -21.64
C SER A 88 -3.63 -5.02 -20.40
N PHE A 89 -3.16 -3.78 -20.38
CA PHE A 89 -3.47 -2.82 -19.32
C PHE A 89 -4.77 -2.11 -19.64
N THR A 90 -5.88 -2.81 -19.39
CA THR A 90 -7.23 -2.27 -19.58
C THR A 90 -7.52 -1.12 -18.61
N LYS A 91 -8.54 -0.31 -18.91
CA LYS A 91 -8.95 0.80 -18.02
C LYS A 91 -9.22 0.35 -16.57
N PRO A 92 -9.90 -0.78 -16.31
CA PRO A 92 -10.08 -1.28 -14.94
C PRO A 92 -8.75 -1.61 -14.24
N VAL A 93 -7.79 -2.23 -14.95
CA VAL A 93 -6.47 -2.57 -14.38
C VAL A 93 -5.70 -1.31 -13.99
N LEU A 94 -5.68 -0.30 -14.87
CA LEU A 94 -5.02 0.98 -14.61
C LEU A 94 -5.71 1.75 -13.47
N PHE A 95 -7.04 1.71 -13.40
CA PHE A 95 -7.79 2.30 -12.31
C PHE A 95 -7.46 1.62 -10.97
N THR A 96 -7.48 0.29 -10.91
CA THR A 96 -7.10 -0.48 -9.71
C THR A 96 -5.65 -0.18 -9.29
N ALA A 97 -4.73 -0.01 -10.25
CA ALA A 97 -3.36 0.38 -9.95
C ALA A 97 -3.29 1.77 -9.29
N ALA A 98 -3.95 2.76 -9.86
CA ALA A 98 -4.00 4.11 -9.29
C ALA A 98 -4.67 4.10 -7.91
N TYR A 99 -5.76 3.36 -7.76
CA TYR A 99 -6.49 3.18 -6.50
C TYR A 99 -5.57 2.61 -5.40
N MET A 100 -4.87 1.52 -5.69
CA MET A 100 -3.95 0.87 -4.74
C MET A 100 -2.77 1.79 -4.38
N VAL A 101 -2.25 2.57 -5.33
CA VAL A 101 -1.20 3.57 -5.06
C VAL A 101 -1.70 4.66 -4.10
N ILE A 102 -2.90 5.18 -4.29
CA ILE A 102 -3.49 6.21 -3.41
C ILE A 102 -3.67 5.65 -1.99
N TRP A 103 -4.16 4.41 -1.86
CA TRP A 103 -4.29 3.74 -0.57
C TRP A 103 -2.96 3.58 0.16
N ASN A 104 -1.94 3.10 -0.54
CA ASN A 104 -0.62 2.92 0.04
C ASN A 104 0.04 4.25 0.42
N ALA A 105 -0.21 5.32 -0.35
CA ALA A 105 0.23 6.66 0.01
C ALA A 105 -0.44 7.14 1.31
N ALA A 106 -1.75 6.93 1.46
CA ALA A 106 -2.47 7.28 2.69
C ALA A 106 -1.98 6.47 3.89
N ILE A 107 -1.76 5.17 3.74
CA ILE A 107 -1.17 4.31 4.79
C ILE A 107 0.22 4.81 5.17
N ALA A 108 1.05 5.18 4.19
CA ALA A 108 2.38 5.71 4.45
C ALA A 108 2.36 7.00 5.27
N PHE A 109 1.33 7.84 5.12
CA PHE A 109 1.17 9.08 5.88
C PHE A 109 0.75 8.80 7.33
N VAL A 110 -0.15 7.84 7.54
CA VAL A 110 -0.65 7.49 8.88
C VAL A 110 0.41 6.76 9.71
N LYS A 111 1.31 5.99 9.07
CA LYS A 111 2.27 5.13 9.77
C LYS A 111 3.16 5.85 10.78
N ASP A 112 3.53 7.11 10.49
CA ASP A 112 4.48 7.88 11.29
C ASP A 112 3.77 8.74 12.37
N ILE A 113 2.43 8.82 12.36
CA ILE A 113 1.67 9.59 13.36
C ILE A 113 1.88 9.08 14.81
N PRO A 114 1.83 7.76 15.10
CA PRO A 114 2.04 7.27 16.46
C PRO A 114 3.51 7.36 16.92
N ASP A 115 4.45 7.57 16.00
CA ASP A 115 5.90 7.55 16.26
C ASP A 115 6.52 8.96 16.36
N VAL A 116 5.71 10.02 16.29
CA VAL A 116 6.19 11.42 16.26
C VAL A 116 7.16 11.77 17.38
N GLU A 117 6.87 11.36 18.62
CA GLU A 117 7.74 11.65 19.77
C GLU A 117 9.09 10.93 19.66
N GLY A 118 9.07 9.67 19.22
CA GLY A 118 10.28 8.88 18.99
C GLY A 118 11.12 9.44 17.85
N ASP A 119 10.49 9.72 16.71
CA ASP A 119 11.13 10.30 15.53
C ASP A 119 11.80 11.64 15.85
N LYS A 120 11.14 12.51 16.64
CA LYS A 120 11.74 13.77 17.12
C LYS A 120 12.98 13.52 17.96
N ALA A 121 12.95 12.54 18.87
CA ALA A 121 14.09 12.19 19.72
C ALA A 121 15.30 11.66 18.91
N PHE A 122 15.05 10.99 17.78
CA PHE A 122 16.09 10.54 16.84
C PHE A 122 16.48 11.60 15.79
N GLY A 123 15.96 12.84 15.89
CA GLY A 123 16.26 13.93 14.97
C GLY A 123 15.69 13.74 13.56
N LEU A 124 14.70 12.86 13.39
CA LEU A 124 14.02 12.63 12.11
C LEU A 124 13.01 13.75 11.85
N ARG A 125 12.81 14.06 10.56
CA ARG A 125 11.85 15.07 10.11
C ARG A 125 10.71 14.40 9.33
N THR A 126 9.94 13.55 9.98
CA THR A 126 8.79 12.87 9.35
C THR A 126 7.64 13.84 9.04
N LEU A 127 6.74 13.46 8.13
CA LEU A 127 5.65 14.33 7.69
C LEU A 127 4.78 14.88 8.84
N PRO A 128 4.35 14.08 9.84
CA PRO A 128 3.59 14.61 10.98
C PRO A 128 4.39 15.55 11.88
N ILE A 129 5.73 15.48 11.88
CA ILE A 129 6.59 16.48 12.55
C ILE A 129 6.57 17.81 11.79
N ILE A 130 6.60 17.76 10.45
CA ILE A 130 6.69 18.96 9.60
C ILE A 130 5.37 19.74 9.56
N ILE A 131 4.23 19.06 9.40
CA ILE A 131 2.94 19.72 9.15
C ILE A 131 1.86 19.43 10.21
N GLY A 132 2.17 18.65 11.26
CA GLY A 132 1.26 18.32 12.37
C GLY A 132 0.47 17.02 12.16
N LYS A 133 0.17 16.32 13.28
CA LYS A 133 -0.53 15.02 13.29
C LYS A 133 -1.92 15.13 12.66
N GLU A 134 -2.67 16.16 13.02
CA GLU A 134 -4.05 16.41 12.61
C GLU A 134 -4.16 16.64 11.11
N LYS A 135 -3.22 17.40 10.54
CA LYS A 135 -3.21 17.71 9.12
C LYS A 135 -2.84 16.49 8.30
N VAL A 136 -1.81 15.72 8.71
CA VAL A 136 -1.44 14.47 8.04
C VAL A 136 -2.59 13.46 8.10
N PHE A 137 -3.21 13.31 9.26
CA PHE A 137 -4.37 12.43 9.44
C PHE A 137 -5.52 12.83 8.51
N SER A 138 -5.90 14.11 8.50
CA SER A 138 -6.97 14.63 7.65
C SER A 138 -6.68 14.40 6.15
N ILE A 139 -5.45 14.65 5.70
CA ILE A 139 -5.05 14.40 4.31
C ILE A 139 -5.21 12.92 3.98
N ALA A 140 -4.67 12.02 4.81
CA ALA A 140 -4.73 10.58 4.56
C ALA A 140 -6.17 10.03 4.53
N VAL A 141 -7.02 10.45 5.48
CA VAL A 141 -8.44 10.08 5.50
C VAL A 141 -9.16 10.58 4.26
N ASN A 142 -8.95 11.84 3.87
CA ASN A 142 -9.58 12.38 2.67
C ASN A 142 -9.08 11.70 1.38
N MET A 143 -7.80 11.31 1.29
CA MET A 143 -7.28 10.52 0.18
C MET A 143 -8.01 9.19 0.04
N MET A 144 -8.18 8.45 1.14
CA MET A 144 -8.90 7.17 1.14
C MET A 144 -10.40 7.35 0.82
N LEU A 145 -11.05 8.38 1.37
CA LEU A 145 -12.46 8.68 1.07
C LEU A 145 -12.66 9.08 -0.40
N MET A 146 -11.75 9.87 -0.98
CA MET A 146 -11.78 10.20 -2.41
C MET A 146 -11.52 8.97 -3.27
N ALA A 147 -10.61 8.08 -2.88
CA ALA A 147 -10.39 6.82 -3.58
C ALA A 147 -11.68 5.99 -3.60
N TYR A 148 -12.36 5.85 -2.45
CA TYR A 148 -13.67 5.21 -2.39
C TYR A 148 -14.72 5.88 -3.26
N GLY A 149 -14.82 7.21 -3.23
CA GLY A 149 -15.73 7.96 -4.09
C GLY A 149 -15.46 7.71 -5.58
N GLY A 150 -14.19 7.67 -5.98
CA GLY A 150 -13.76 7.30 -7.33
C GLY A 150 -14.18 5.86 -7.71
N ALA A 151 -14.01 4.90 -6.80
CA ALA A 151 -14.41 3.51 -7.03
C ALA A 151 -15.94 3.38 -7.20
N VAL A 152 -16.72 4.07 -6.37
CA VAL A 152 -18.20 4.14 -6.51
C VAL A 152 -18.59 4.74 -7.85
N LEU A 153 -17.94 5.83 -8.27
CA LEU A 153 -18.22 6.49 -9.54
C LEU A 153 -17.93 5.56 -10.71
N VAL A 154 -16.76 4.91 -10.74
CA VAL A 154 -16.42 3.92 -11.79
C VAL A 154 -17.42 2.77 -11.81
N GLY A 155 -17.77 2.23 -10.64
CA GLY A 155 -18.75 1.16 -10.50
C GLY A 155 -20.13 1.53 -11.05
N ALA A 156 -20.57 2.78 -10.88
CA ALA A 156 -21.86 3.26 -11.39
C ALA A 156 -21.98 3.16 -12.92
N PHE A 157 -20.86 3.31 -13.63
CA PHE A 157 -20.77 3.17 -15.09
C PHE A 157 -20.50 1.74 -15.57
N SER A 158 -20.42 0.77 -14.65
CA SER A 158 -20.20 -0.64 -15.02
C SER A 158 -21.36 -1.18 -15.86
N PRO A 159 -21.09 -1.92 -16.96
CA PRO A 159 -22.14 -2.56 -17.75
C PRO A 159 -22.76 -3.78 -17.04
N SER A 160 -22.03 -4.38 -16.07
CA SER A 160 -22.52 -5.52 -15.30
C SER A 160 -23.29 -5.05 -14.08
N VAL A 161 -24.56 -5.45 -13.97
CA VAL A 161 -25.42 -5.11 -12.81
C VAL A 161 -24.82 -5.62 -11.51
N LEU A 162 -24.28 -6.84 -11.50
CA LEU A 162 -23.64 -7.41 -10.31
C LEU A 162 -22.40 -6.58 -9.90
N CYS A 163 -21.49 -6.31 -10.84
CA CYS A 163 -20.29 -5.53 -10.57
C CYS A 163 -20.63 -4.12 -10.09
N LYS A 164 -21.65 -3.50 -10.71
CA LYS A 164 -22.19 -2.20 -10.30
C LYS A 164 -22.67 -2.19 -8.86
N LEU A 165 -23.58 -3.10 -8.51
CA LEU A 165 -24.16 -3.17 -7.16
C LEU A 165 -23.10 -3.48 -6.10
N VAL A 166 -22.25 -4.48 -6.35
CA VAL A 166 -21.18 -4.86 -5.41
C VAL A 166 -20.19 -3.71 -5.21
N THR A 167 -19.77 -3.07 -6.29
CA THR A 167 -18.82 -1.94 -6.21
C THR A 167 -19.44 -0.76 -5.48
N MET A 168 -20.64 -0.32 -5.87
CA MET A 168 -21.27 0.85 -5.27
C MET A 168 -21.58 0.61 -3.79
N ILE A 169 -22.31 -0.45 -3.45
CA ILE A 169 -22.72 -0.71 -2.07
C ILE A 169 -21.50 -1.01 -1.20
N GLY A 170 -20.58 -1.84 -1.70
CA GLY A 170 -19.36 -2.23 -0.99
C GLY A 170 -18.49 -1.04 -0.63
N HIS A 171 -18.05 -0.27 -1.63
CA HIS A 171 -17.15 0.86 -1.40
C HIS A 171 -17.85 2.00 -0.65
N SER A 172 -19.15 2.22 -0.83
CA SER A 172 -19.91 3.18 0.00
C SER A 172 -19.98 2.74 1.47
N ALA A 173 -20.20 1.45 1.75
CA ALA A 173 -20.20 0.93 3.11
C ALA A 173 -18.82 1.05 3.76
N LEU A 174 -17.76 0.70 3.03
CA LEU A 174 -16.38 0.82 3.52
C LEU A 174 -15.99 2.29 3.76
N ALA A 175 -16.38 3.20 2.86
CA ALA A 175 -16.18 4.64 3.04
C ALA A 175 -16.91 5.17 4.28
N PHE A 176 -18.16 4.73 4.51
CA PHE A 176 -18.92 5.11 5.70
C PHE A 176 -18.26 4.60 6.98
N VAL A 177 -17.80 3.35 7.00
CA VAL A 177 -17.10 2.75 8.14
C VAL A 177 -15.78 3.47 8.42
N LEU A 178 -14.99 3.78 7.37
CA LEU A 178 -13.77 4.58 7.49
C LEU A 178 -14.07 5.97 8.07
N TRP A 179 -15.06 6.68 7.51
CA TRP A 179 -15.44 8.02 7.95
C TRP A 179 -15.87 8.03 9.42
N ARG A 180 -16.70 7.05 9.83
CA ARG A 180 -17.15 6.92 11.21
C ARG A 180 -15.98 6.69 12.16
N GLN A 181 -15.07 5.76 11.85
CA GLN A 181 -13.90 5.49 12.69
C GLN A 181 -12.93 6.68 12.74
N ALA A 182 -12.80 7.44 11.64
CA ALA A 182 -11.98 8.64 11.60
C ALA A 182 -12.53 9.77 12.49
N LYS A 183 -13.83 9.75 12.83
CA LYS A 183 -14.45 10.74 13.74
C LYS A 183 -14.29 10.40 15.22
N THR A 184 -14.02 9.15 15.55
CA THR A 184 -13.92 8.68 16.95
C THR A 184 -12.49 8.61 17.47
N ILE A 185 -11.51 8.85 16.59
CA ILE A 185 -10.09 8.73 16.95
C ILE A 185 -9.66 9.88 17.85
N ASP A 186 -8.88 9.55 18.88
CA ASP A 186 -8.07 10.52 19.62
C ASP A 186 -6.65 10.50 19.07
N LEU A 187 -6.19 11.63 18.52
CA LEU A 187 -4.84 11.76 17.96
C LEU A 187 -3.77 12.06 19.03
N SER A 188 -4.18 12.35 20.27
CA SER A 188 -3.28 12.53 21.40
C SER A 188 -2.87 11.20 22.06
N ASP A 189 -3.66 10.14 21.87
CA ASP A 189 -3.36 8.79 22.35
C ASP A 189 -2.74 7.92 21.24
N ASN A 190 -1.47 7.58 21.41
CA ASN A 190 -0.74 6.73 20.46
C ASN A 190 -1.37 5.34 20.29
N LYS A 191 -2.06 4.80 21.31
CA LYS A 191 -2.76 3.50 21.18
C LYS A 191 -4.00 3.62 20.29
N SER A 192 -4.77 4.69 20.46
CA SER A 192 -5.89 5.05 19.58
C SER A 192 -5.42 5.19 18.11
N VAL A 193 -4.32 5.93 17.88
CA VAL A 193 -3.74 6.09 16.54
C VAL A 193 -3.26 4.76 15.95
N GLN A 194 -2.53 3.96 16.73
CA GLN A 194 -2.06 2.65 16.29
C GLN A 194 -3.23 1.70 15.96
N SER A 195 -4.30 1.74 16.75
CA SER A 195 -5.52 0.95 16.50
C SER A 195 -6.18 1.36 15.19
N PHE A 196 -6.26 2.66 14.90
CA PHE A 196 -6.74 3.15 13.61
C PHE A 196 -5.82 2.75 12.45
N TYR A 197 -4.50 2.81 12.63
CA TYR A 197 -3.53 2.36 11.63
C TYR A 197 -3.72 0.88 11.28
N LEU A 198 -3.91 0.01 12.27
CA LEU A 198 -4.22 -1.40 12.02
C LEU A 198 -5.58 -1.60 11.35
N PHE A 199 -6.56 -0.75 11.68
CA PHE A 199 -7.87 -0.76 11.05
C PHE A 199 -7.82 -0.41 9.56
N ILE A 200 -7.06 0.62 9.15
CA ILE A 200 -6.93 0.96 7.73
C ILE A 200 -6.21 -0.13 6.94
N TRP A 201 -5.28 -0.88 7.55
CA TRP A 201 -4.69 -2.07 6.93
C TRP A 201 -5.74 -3.16 6.70
N LYS A 202 -6.66 -3.38 7.65
CA LYS A 202 -7.78 -4.32 7.45
C LYS A 202 -8.67 -3.90 6.28
N LEU A 203 -8.99 -2.61 6.16
CA LEU A 203 -9.73 -2.09 5.01
C LEU A 203 -8.97 -2.34 3.70
N TYR A 204 -7.66 -2.03 3.66
CA TYR A 204 -6.81 -2.30 2.51
C TYR A 204 -6.81 -3.79 2.11
N TYR A 205 -6.79 -4.71 3.08
CA TYR A 205 -6.91 -6.14 2.78
C TYR A 205 -8.28 -6.52 2.20
N VAL A 206 -9.36 -5.89 2.69
CA VAL A 206 -10.70 -6.07 2.14
C VAL A 206 -10.76 -5.56 0.69
N GLU A 207 -10.04 -4.49 0.35
CA GLU A 207 -9.98 -3.98 -1.03
C GLU A 207 -9.50 -5.02 -2.03
N PHE A 208 -8.57 -5.91 -1.67
CA PHE A 208 -8.15 -7.00 -2.58
C PHE A 208 -9.32 -7.88 -3.01
N LEU A 209 -10.42 -7.96 -2.25
CA LEU A 209 -11.63 -8.65 -2.68
C LEU A 209 -12.47 -7.76 -3.60
N PHE A 210 -12.71 -6.51 -3.21
CA PHE A 210 -13.62 -5.60 -3.90
C PHE A 210 -13.09 -5.08 -5.25
N VAL A 211 -11.77 -4.93 -5.41
CA VAL A 211 -11.20 -4.41 -6.67
C VAL A 211 -11.42 -5.31 -7.88
N HIS A 212 -11.75 -6.58 -7.67
CA HIS A 212 -12.11 -7.50 -8.76
C HIS A 212 -13.44 -7.16 -9.44
N PHE A 213 -14.29 -6.40 -8.75
CA PHE A 213 -15.61 -5.96 -9.23
C PHE A 213 -15.56 -4.58 -9.90
N LEU A 214 -14.43 -3.86 -9.81
CA LEU A 214 -14.21 -2.62 -10.54
C LEU A 214 -14.07 -2.92 -12.03
N ARG A 215 -15.13 -2.64 -12.81
CA ARG A 215 -15.20 -2.90 -14.25
C ARG A 215 -15.99 -1.82 -14.97
#